data_AF-C0FRL6-F1
#
_entry.id   AF-C0FRL6-F1
#
_cell.length_a   1.000
_cell.length_b   1.000
_cell.length_c   1.000
_cell.angle_alpha   90.00
_cell.angle_beta   90.00
_cell.angle_gamma   90.00
#
_symmetry.space_group_name_H-M   'P 1'
#
loop_
_entity.id
_entity.type
_entity.pdbx_description
1 polymer ?
#
loop_
_entity_poly.entity_id
_entity_poly.type
_entity_poly.pdbx_seq_one_letter_code
_entity_poly.pdbx_strand_id
1 'polypeptide(L)'
;MISVYYNQKYGFLIVPNAIERFMGCYISIEPTIEIMAEETIDKIGCAIRKGIKIAESSPKVDESQLNNFWKQTKYKSFPTFSKNYQRIDLKQNGDELEIRRWERNNRGGYSRKTEEKDYINFIEMSDYELGLFIKKMFEPCEIRIDETERFETLEGKIISYSIPNEHYKNIGDGHTDSYMTYRNEDYDKLYISFLIGDGTDCTDEVSIKNHYKKIYKQMSNIKFESKCNKKYVHFLTENGEVLLSFIDNGYVEFFMCIPYNIERKVQKESIEQYLKMLFSIKIEDK
;
A
#
# COMPACT_ATOMS: atom_id res chain seq x y z
N MET A 1 14.10 -4.94 -14.74
CA MET A 1 13.65 -5.01 -13.32
C MET A 1 14.73 -4.37 -12.47
N ILE A 2 14.36 -3.64 -11.43
CA ILE A 2 15.28 -3.10 -10.43
C ILE A 2 14.92 -3.60 -9.04
N SER A 3 15.90 -3.63 -8.15
CA SER A 3 15.71 -3.85 -6.72
C SER A 3 15.95 -2.53 -6.01
N VAL A 4 14.98 -2.10 -5.21
CA VAL A 4 15.07 -0.87 -4.42
C VAL A 4 15.20 -1.26 -2.96
N TYR A 5 16.28 -0.80 -2.34
CA TYR A 5 16.53 -0.98 -0.91
C TYR A 5 16.36 0.34 -0.19
N TYR A 6 15.72 0.32 0.97
CA TYR A 6 15.51 1.53 1.78
C TYR A 6 15.94 1.34 3.23
N ASN A 7 16.61 2.35 3.77
CA ASN A 7 16.85 2.52 5.18
C ASN A 7 16.57 3.98 5.56
N GLN A 8 15.83 4.21 6.65
CA GLN A 8 15.47 5.56 7.08
C GLN A 8 16.67 6.50 7.33
N LYS A 9 17.82 5.96 7.76
CA LYS A 9 19.03 6.73 8.06
C LYS A 9 19.96 6.89 6.84
N TYR A 10 20.03 5.90 5.95
CA TYR A 10 20.97 5.91 4.82
C TYR A 10 20.32 6.27 3.49
N GLY A 11 18.99 6.21 3.39
CA GLY A 11 18.23 6.50 2.18
C GLY A 11 18.02 5.27 1.30
N PHE A 12 18.07 5.46 -0.02
CA PHE A 12 17.73 4.46 -1.03
C PHE A 12 18.95 3.97 -1.79
N LEU A 13 18.95 2.69 -2.13
CA LEU A 13 19.80 2.09 -3.16
C LEU A 13 18.92 1.56 -4.28
N ILE A 14 19.06 2.13 -5.47
CA ILE A 14 18.39 1.66 -6.68
C ILE A 14 19.38 0.79 -7.43
N VAL A 15 19.11 -0.52 -7.45
CA VAL A 15 20.00 -1.54 -8.00
C VAL A 15 19.38 -2.12 -9.27
N PRO A 16 19.89 -1.75 -10.47
CA PRO A 16 19.44 -2.35 -11.72
C PRO A 16 19.77 -3.84 -11.76
N ASN A 17 18.87 -4.65 -12.34
CA ASN A 17 19.13 -6.08 -12.57
C ASN A 17 19.04 -6.41 -14.06
N ALA A 18 19.99 -7.22 -14.54
CA ALA A 18 19.98 -7.82 -15.87
C ALA A 18 19.64 -9.31 -15.79
N ILE A 19 19.30 -9.90 -16.94
CA ILE A 19 19.04 -11.34 -17.05
C ILE A 19 20.36 -12.07 -17.23
N GLU A 20 20.65 -13.02 -16.36
CA GLU A 20 21.79 -13.92 -16.47
C GLU A 20 21.61 -14.85 -17.68
N ARG A 21 22.67 -15.04 -18.47
CA ARG A 21 22.64 -15.66 -19.79
C ARG A 21 22.19 -17.13 -19.75
N PHE A 22 22.63 -17.91 -18.76
CA PHE A 22 22.45 -19.35 -18.73
C PHE A 22 21.19 -19.80 -17.98
N MET A 23 20.99 -19.30 -16.77
CA MET A 23 19.87 -19.65 -15.90
C MET A 23 18.65 -18.75 -16.11
N GLY A 24 18.81 -17.60 -16.78
CA GLY A 24 17.72 -16.65 -16.99
C GLY A 24 17.26 -15.95 -15.71
N CYS A 25 18.00 -16.07 -14.60
CA CYS A 25 17.69 -15.39 -13.36
C CYS A 25 18.10 -13.92 -13.40
N TYR A 26 17.53 -13.10 -12.52
CA TYR A 26 17.95 -11.70 -12.41
C TYR A 26 19.20 -11.60 -11.53
N ILE A 27 20.23 -10.92 -12.04
CA ILE A 27 21.42 -10.56 -11.26
C ILE A 27 21.59 -9.05 -11.22
N SER A 28 22.03 -8.53 -10.08
CA SER A 28 22.31 -7.11 -9.90
C SER A 28 23.51 -6.69 -10.71
N ILE A 29 23.45 -5.50 -11.32
CA ILE A 29 24.50 -4.94 -12.18
C ILE A 29 24.83 -3.49 -11.76
N GLU A 30 25.88 -2.92 -12.33
CA GLU A 30 26.23 -1.51 -12.16
C GLU A 30 25.55 -0.59 -13.18
N PRO A 31 25.39 0.71 -12.88
CA PRO A 31 25.67 1.34 -11.59
C PRO A 31 24.53 1.13 -10.58
N THR A 32 24.87 0.92 -9.31
CA THR A 32 23.92 1.19 -8.21
C THR A 32 23.78 2.70 -8.03
N ILE A 33 22.54 3.20 -7.93
CA ILE A 33 22.26 4.63 -7.71
C ILE A 33 21.90 4.81 -6.23
N GLU A 34 22.70 5.57 -5.51
CA GLU A 34 22.47 5.92 -4.11
C GLU A 34 21.75 7.27 -4.00
N ILE A 35 20.75 7.34 -3.11
CA ILE A 35 20.02 8.56 -2.77
C ILE A 35 20.00 8.67 -1.26
N MET A 36 20.60 9.73 -0.71
CA MET A 36 20.66 9.97 0.73
C MET A 36 19.27 10.22 1.34
N ALA A 37 19.10 9.98 2.63
CA ALA A 37 17.79 10.04 3.30
C ALA A 37 17.13 11.43 3.28
N GLU A 38 17.95 12.48 3.30
CA GLU A 38 17.58 13.89 3.30
C GLU A 38 17.30 14.46 1.90
N GLU A 39 17.49 13.67 0.84
CA GLU A 39 17.28 14.13 -0.52
C GLU A 39 15.79 14.35 -0.86
N THR A 40 15.57 15.20 -1.85
CA THR A 40 14.22 15.54 -2.32
C THR A 40 13.47 14.34 -2.89
N ILE A 41 12.16 14.34 -2.75
CA ILE A 41 11.27 13.29 -3.29
C ILE A 41 11.45 13.13 -4.82
N ASP A 42 11.59 14.21 -5.57
CA ASP A 42 11.83 14.18 -7.03
C ASP A 42 13.07 13.37 -7.42
N LYS A 43 14.15 13.48 -6.64
CA LYS A 43 15.38 12.72 -6.88
C LYS A 43 15.17 11.23 -6.72
N ILE A 44 14.28 10.80 -5.81
CA ILE A 44 13.92 9.39 -5.65
C ILE A 44 13.24 8.89 -6.95
N GLY A 45 12.21 9.60 -7.43
CA GLY A 45 11.52 9.22 -8.67
C GLY A 45 12.43 9.22 -9.89
N CYS A 46 13.24 10.26 -10.06
CA CYS A 46 14.22 10.36 -11.14
C CYS A 46 15.23 9.18 -11.10
N ALA A 47 15.72 8.81 -9.90
CA ALA A 47 16.65 7.70 -9.74
C ALA A 47 16.01 6.35 -10.10
N ILE A 48 14.75 6.15 -9.73
CA ILE A 48 13.97 4.95 -10.08
C ILE A 48 13.83 4.83 -11.60
N ARG A 49 13.42 5.90 -12.29
CA ARG A 49 13.31 5.90 -13.76
C ARG A 49 14.66 5.60 -14.42
N LYS A 50 15.73 6.23 -13.92
CA LYS A 50 17.09 5.99 -14.42
C LYS A 50 17.51 4.54 -14.22
N GLY A 51 17.25 3.96 -13.05
CA GLY A 51 17.56 2.56 -12.75
C GLY A 51 16.79 1.59 -13.65
N ILE A 52 15.50 1.84 -13.90
CA ILE A 52 14.68 1.04 -14.82
C ILE A 52 15.25 1.10 -16.23
N LYS A 53 15.56 2.31 -16.74
CA LYS A 53 16.17 2.49 -18.06
C LYS A 53 17.49 1.73 -18.21
N ILE A 54 18.35 1.74 -17.18
CA ILE A 54 19.58 0.94 -17.17
C ILE A 54 19.23 -0.55 -17.29
N ALA A 55 18.35 -1.07 -16.43
CA ALA A 55 17.97 -2.48 -16.44
C ALA A 55 17.35 -2.94 -17.76
N GLU A 56 16.53 -2.10 -18.40
CA GLU A 56 15.90 -2.40 -19.70
C GLU A 56 16.89 -2.40 -20.85
N SER A 57 17.84 -1.46 -20.86
CA SER A 57 18.88 -1.38 -21.89
C SER A 57 20.00 -2.42 -21.71
N SER A 58 20.01 -3.15 -20.61
CA SER A 58 21.08 -4.09 -20.29
C SER A 58 20.92 -5.40 -21.06
N PRO A 59 21.97 -5.88 -21.75
CA PRO A 59 21.93 -7.17 -22.41
C PRO A 59 21.89 -8.32 -21.38
N LYS A 60 21.73 -9.55 -21.87
CA LYS A 60 21.99 -10.73 -21.04
C LYS A 60 23.47 -10.78 -20.66
N VAL A 61 23.74 -11.04 -19.39
CA VAL A 61 25.07 -10.96 -18.77
C VAL A 61 25.49 -12.30 -18.16
N ASP A 62 26.79 -12.48 -17.95
CA ASP A 62 27.34 -13.62 -17.23
C ASP A 62 27.41 -13.33 -15.71
N GLU A 63 27.43 -14.36 -14.86
CA GLU A 63 27.50 -14.21 -13.39
C GLU A 63 28.69 -13.39 -12.91
N SER A 64 29.79 -13.35 -13.68
CA SER A 64 30.97 -12.53 -13.39
C SER A 64 30.68 -11.03 -13.32
N GLN A 65 29.57 -10.56 -13.92
CA GLN A 65 29.12 -9.18 -13.86
C GLN A 65 28.24 -8.88 -12.64
N LEU A 66 28.05 -9.84 -11.73
CA LEU A 66 27.27 -9.65 -10.52
C LEU A 66 27.82 -8.50 -9.68
N ASN A 67 27.00 -7.46 -9.52
CA ASN A 67 27.27 -6.35 -8.65
C ASN A 67 26.99 -6.73 -7.19
N ASN A 68 28.07 -6.82 -6.40
CA ASN A 68 27.98 -6.94 -4.94
C ASN A 68 27.77 -5.55 -4.31
N PHE A 69 26.69 -4.85 -4.69
CA PHE A 69 26.44 -3.44 -4.32
C PHE A 69 26.49 -3.20 -2.82
N TRP A 70 26.09 -4.20 -2.01
CA TRP A 70 26.14 -4.08 -0.55
C TRP A 70 27.56 -3.93 -0.01
N LYS A 71 28.61 -4.35 -0.73
CA LYS A 71 30.01 -4.14 -0.33
C LYS A 71 30.46 -2.68 -0.48
N GLN A 72 29.76 -1.89 -1.29
CA GLN A 72 29.99 -0.44 -1.42
C GLN A 72 29.41 0.32 -0.22
N THR A 73 28.49 -0.31 0.51
CA THR A 73 28.03 0.18 1.80
C THR A 73 29.01 -0.17 2.92
N LYS A 74 28.76 0.31 4.13
CA LYS A 74 29.55 -0.03 5.32
C LYS A 74 29.45 -1.50 5.77
N TYR A 75 28.61 -2.32 5.15
CA TYR A 75 28.33 -3.68 5.60
C TYR A 75 29.22 -4.73 4.91
N LYS A 76 29.90 -5.56 5.71
CA LYS A 76 30.84 -6.58 5.21
C LYS A 76 30.18 -7.82 4.57
N SER A 77 28.88 -8.01 4.78
CA SER A 77 28.15 -9.18 4.25
C SER A 77 26.69 -8.84 3.98
N PHE A 78 26.09 -9.54 3.00
CA PHE A 78 24.69 -9.36 2.64
C PHE A 78 23.73 -9.61 3.82
N PRO A 79 23.90 -10.65 4.66
CA PRO A 79 23.02 -10.86 5.81
C PRO A 79 23.02 -9.72 6.83
N THR A 80 24.13 -8.99 6.97
CA THR A 80 24.24 -7.82 7.87
C THR A 80 23.66 -6.58 7.21
N PHE A 81 23.89 -6.41 5.90
CA PHE A 81 23.23 -5.38 5.10
C PHE A 81 21.71 -5.52 5.19
N SER A 82 21.16 -6.71 4.92
CA SER A 82 19.72 -6.94 4.83
C SER A 82 18.97 -6.72 6.14
N LYS A 83 19.64 -6.83 7.30
CA LYS A 83 19.04 -6.49 8.60
C LYS A 83 18.63 -5.02 8.71
N ASN A 84 19.27 -4.16 7.93
CA ASN A 84 19.11 -2.72 8.03
C ASN A 84 18.26 -2.15 6.88
N TYR A 85 18.05 -2.90 5.81
CA TYR A 85 17.34 -2.40 4.64
C TYR A 85 16.04 -3.17 4.41
N GLN A 86 14.98 -2.45 4.11
CA GLN A 86 13.78 -3.01 3.48
C GLN A 86 14.02 -3.17 1.98
N ARG A 87 13.22 -4.00 1.30
CA ARG A 87 13.35 -4.23 -0.15
C ARG A 87 11.99 -4.31 -0.85
N ILE A 88 11.90 -3.65 -2.00
CA ILE A 88 10.92 -3.97 -3.04
C ILE A 88 11.65 -4.21 -4.36
N ASP A 89 11.04 -4.98 -5.26
CA ASP A 89 11.44 -5.03 -6.67
C ASP A 89 10.42 -4.30 -7.53
N LEU A 90 10.91 -3.60 -8.55
CA LEU A 90 10.10 -2.86 -9.50
C LEU A 90 10.36 -3.38 -10.91
N LYS A 91 9.30 -3.73 -11.64
CA LYS A 91 9.37 -4.20 -13.02
C LYS A 91 8.40 -3.42 -13.88
N GLN A 92 8.93 -2.66 -14.82
CA GLN A 92 8.10 -2.00 -15.82
C GLN A 92 7.56 -3.04 -16.81
N ASN A 93 6.25 -2.98 -17.08
CA ASN A 93 5.55 -3.79 -18.06
C ASN A 93 4.69 -2.83 -18.91
N GLY A 94 5.25 -2.31 -20.01
CA GLY A 94 4.59 -1.26 -20.79
C GLY A 94 4.42 0.02 -19.96
N ASP A 95 3.18 0.47 -19.81
CA ASP A 95 2.84 1.69 -19.08
C ASP A 95 2.69 1.48 -17.57
N GLU A 96 2.69 0.22 -17.11
CA GLU A 96 2.53 -0.14 -15.71
C GLU A 96 3.87 -0.46 -15.03
N LEU A 97 3.96 -0.16 -13.73
CA LEU A 97 5.03 -0.61 -12.87
C LEU A 97 4.50 -1.67 -11.90
N GLU A 98 4.92 -2.91 -12.10
CA GLU A 98 4.70 -4.02 -11.16
C GLU A 98 5.65 -3.86 -9.97
N ILE A 99 5.08 -3.85 -8.77
CA ILE A 99 5.81 -3.70 -7.50
C ILE A 99 5.68 -5.00 -6.71
N ARG A 100 6.82 -5.51 -6.23
CA ARG A 100 6.88 -6.72 -5.41
C ARG A 100 7.56 -6.43 -4.08
N ARG A 101 6.86 -6.67 -2.98
CA ARG A 101 7.42 -6.51 -1.63
C ARG A 101 8.22 -7.75 -1.23
N TRP A 102 9.34 -7.53 -0.56
CA TRP A 102 10.24 -8.60 -0.15
C TRP A 102 10.55 -8.49 1.34
N GLU A 103 10.39 -9.60 2.06
CA GLU A 103 10.64 -9.65 3.48
C GLU A 103 11.94 -10.37 3.80
N ARG A 104 12.69 -9.85 4.77
CA ARG A 104 13.93 -10.48 5.21
C ARG A 104 13.62 -11.83 5.87
N ASN A 105 14.31 -12.88 5.44
CA ASN A 105 14.16 -14.22 6.00
C ASN A 105 15.20 -14.54 7.08
N ASN A 106 15.03 -15.68 7.75
CA ASN A 106 15.91 -16.13 8.84
C ASN A 106 17.35 -16.41 8.37
N ARG A 107 17.55 -16.68 7.07
CA ARG A 107 18.89 -16.89 6.46
C ARG A 107 19.59 -15.57 6.10
N GLY A 108 18.93 -14.43 6.32
CA GLY A 108 19.45 -13.11 6.00
C GLY A 108 19.37 -12.73 4.52
N GLY A 109 18.66 -13.53 3.72
CA GLY A 109 18.19 -13.16 2.39
C GLY A 109 16.86 -12.42 2.46
N TYR A 110 16.26 -12.20 1.29
CA TYR A 110 14.86 -11.79 1.18
C TYR A 110 14.05 -12.91 0.53
N SER A 111 12.82 -13.09 0.99
CA SER A 111 11.84 -14.01 0.39
C SER A 111 10.47 -13.34 0.27
N ARG A 112 9.68 -13.83 -0.68
CA ARG A 112 8.26 -13.48 -0.79
C ARG A 112 7.46 -14.27 0.23
N LYS A 113 6.61 -13.60 1.01
CA LYS A 113 5.60 -14.27 1.86
C LYS A 113 4.30 -14.53 1.11
N THR A 114 3.94 -13.64 0.18
CA THR A 114 2.76 -13.75 -0.68
C THR A 114 3.17 -13.54 -2.14
N GLU A 115 2.33 -13.95 -3.08
CA GLU A 115 2.49 -13.64 -4.51
C GLU A 115 1.86 -12.30 -4.91
N GLU A 116 1.42 -11.50 -3.92
CA GLU A 116 0.76 -10.22 -4.16
C GLU A 116 1.68 -9.23 -4.87
N LYS A 117 1.07 -8.50 -5.81
CA LYS A 117 1.71 -7.51 -6.66
C LYS A 117 0.84 -6.28 -6.66
N ASP A 118 1.47 -5.14 -6.43
CA ASP A 118 0.82 -3.85 -6.64
C ASP A 118 1.18 -3.36 -8.05
N TYR A 119 0.27 -2.64 -8.70
CA TYR A 119 0.49 -2.04 -10.01
C TYR A 119 0.14 -0.56 -9.94
N ILE A 120 0.95 0.27 -10.60
CA ILE A 120 0.68 1.70 -10.77
C ILE A 120 0.90 2.10 -12.23
N ASN A 121 0.16 3.11 -12.70
CA ASN A 121 0.45 3.74 -13.97
C ASN A 121 1.75 4.54 -13.85
N PHE A 122 2.79 4.12 -14.56
CA PHE A 122 4.15 4.62 -14.43
C PHE A 122 4.47 5.81 -15.34
N ILE A 123 3.85 5.83 -16.53
CA ILE A 123 4.17 6.81 -17.57
C ILE A 123 3.56 8.17 -17.26
N GLU A 124 2.34 8.19 -16.71
CA GLU A 124 1.63 9.44 -16.42
C GLU A 124 2.10 10.14 -15.15
N MET A 125 2.82 9.43 -14.26
CA MET A 125 3.29 10.01 -13.00
C MET A 125 4.49 10.94 -13.21
N SER A 126 4.50 12.07 -12.53
CA SER A 126 5.71 12.88 -12.37
C SER A 126 6.78 12.17 -11.52
N ASP A 127 8.02 12.65 -11.58
CA ASP A 127 9.10 12.13 -10.72
C ASP A 127 8.79 12.34 -9.23
N TYR A 128 8.16 13.46 -8.87
CA TYR A 128 7.67 13.70 -7.51
C TYR A 128 6.66 12.63 -7.07
N GLU A 129 5.62 12.39 -7.87
CA GLU A 129 4.56 11.43 -7.52
C GLU A 129 5.12 10.01 -7.38
N LEU A 130 6.00 9.61 -8.31
CA LEU A 130 6.65 8.32 -8.27
C LEU A 130 7.54 8.18 -7.03
N GLY A 131 8.37 9.18 -6.74
CA GLY A 131 9.22 9.20 -5.56
C GLY A 131 8.42 9.14 -4.26
N LEU A 132 7.32 9.89 -4.19
CA LEU A 132 6.44 9.92 -3.02
C LEU A 132 5.77 8.58 -2.80
N PHE A 133 5.23 7.99 -3.88
CA PHE A 133 4.59 6.68 -3.84
C PHE A 133 5.57 5.63 -3.32
N ILE A 134 6.77 5.55 -3.90
CA ILE A 134 7.75 4.53 -3.53
C ILE A 134 8.28 4.73 -2.11
N LYS A 135 8.50 5.98 -1.67
CA LYS A 135 8.87 6.24 -0.28
C LYS A 135 7.79 5.76 0.70
N LYS A 136 6.52 6.04 0.42
CA LYS A 136 5.37 5.55 1.21
C LYS A 136 5.25 4.03 1.25
N MET A 137 5.85 3.29 0.31
CA MET A 137 5.88 1.82 0.34
C MET A 137 6.80 1.26 1.42
N PHE A 138 7.81 2.03 1.84
CA PHE A 138 8.81 1.62 2.83
C PHE A 138 8.61 2.27 4.20
N GLU A 139 7.84 3.34 4.26
CA GLU A 139 7.36 3.83 5.54
C GLU A 139 6.59 2.69 6.21
N PRO A 140 6.97 2.27 7.43
CA PRO A 140 6.08 1.41 8.17
C PRO A 140 4.74 2.13 8.23
N CYS A 141 3.63 1.41 8.08
CA CYS A 141 2.36 1.89 8.59
C CYS A 141 2.45 1.92 10.13
N GLU A 142 3.37 2.72 10.68
CA GLU A 142 3.40 3.15 12.06
C GLU A 142 2.29 4.19 12.19
N ILE A 143 1.05 3.69 12.14
CA ILE A 143 -0.01 4.40 12.81
C ILE A 143 0.36 4.28 14.27
N ARG A 144 0.83 5.39 14.84
CA ARG A 144 0.90 5.52 16.28
C ARG A 144 -0.54 5.37 16.77
N ILE A 145 -0.85 4.19 17.29
CA ILE A 145 -2.15 3.91 17.89
C ILE A 145 -2.03 4.41 19.31
N ASP A 146 -2.39 5.67 19.52
CA ASP A 146 -2.41 6.24 20.87
C ASP A 146 -3.59 5.66 21.67
N GLU A 147 -4.71 5.35 21.00
CA GLU A 147 -5.90 4.72 21.59
C GLU A 147 -6.49 3.65 20.64
N THR A 148 -6.77 2.47 21.18
CA THR A 148 -7.37 1.32 20.47
C THR A 148 -8.81 1.10 20.90
N GLU A 149 -9.69 0.78 19.97
CA GLU A 149 -11.00 0.19 20.23
C GLU A 149 -11.08 -1.22 19.64
N ARG A 150 -12.02 -2.04 20.13
CA ARG A 150 -12.24 -3.41 19.62
C ARG A 150 -13.71 -3.83 19.65
N PHE A 151 -14.06 -4.76 18.76
CA PHE A 151 -15.34 -5.47 18.80
C PHE A 151 -15.16 -6.94 18.43
N GLU A 152 -16.10 -7.78 18.84
CA GLU A 152 -16.18 -9.19 18.43
C GLU A 152 -17.15 -9.31 17.24
N THR A 153 -16.73 -10.00 16.17
CA THR A 153 -17.58 -10.27 15.00
C THR A 153 -18.59 -11.37 15.30
N LEU A 154 -19.61 -11.52 14.44
CA LEU A 154 -20.54 -12.65 14.53
C LEU A 154 -19.84 -14.01 14.38
N GLU A 155 -18.72 -14.04 13.65
CA GLU A 155 -17.85 -15.22 13.48
C GLU A 155 -16.86 -15.43 14.64
N GLY A 156 -16.96 -14.65 15.71
CA GLY A 156 -16.12 -14.79 16.91
C GLY A 156 -14.69 -14.30 16.75
N LYS A 157 -14.38 -13.50 15.71
CA LYS A 157 -13.07 -12.84 15.57
C LYS A 157 -13.04 -11.56 16.38
N ILE A 158 -11.88 -11.21 16.92
CA ILE A 158 -11.67 -9.92 17.57
C ILE A 158 -11.04 -8.97 16.55
N ILE A 159 -11.73 -7.87 16.26
CA ILE A 159 -11.21 -6.78 15.44
C ILE A 159 -10.75 -5.67 16.38
N SER A 160 -9.49 -5.25 16.27
CA SER A 160 -8.95 -4.07 16.97
C SER A 160 -8.41 -3.03 15.99
N TYR A 161 -8.58 -1.75 16.32
CA TYR A 161 -8.26 -0.63 15.42
C TYR A 161 -8.01 0.66 16.22
N SER A 162 -7.40 1.65 15.58
CA SER A 162 -7.21 2.99 16.16
C SER A 162 -8.50 3.78 16.12
N ILE A 163 -8.85 4.44 17.23
CA ILE A 163 -10.00 5.35 17.30
C ILE A 163 -9.77 6.53 16.32
N PRO A 164 -10.81 7.02 15.61
CA PRO A 164 -10.69 8.22 14.81
C PRO A 164 -10.41 9.47 15.67
N ASN A 165 -10.01 10.57 15.03
CA ASN A 165 -9.78 11.84 15.73
C ASN A 165 -11.05 12.39 16.41
N GLU A 166 -10.88 13.41 17.26
CA GLU A 166 -11.93 14.00 18.08
C GLU A 166 -13.18 14.50 17.32
N HIS A 167 -13.06 14.77 16.01
CA HIS A 167 -14.19 15.20 15.19
C HIS A 167 -15.16 14.05 14.86
N TYR A 168 -14.84 12.81 15.21
CA TYR A 168 -15.69 11.64 14.96
C TYR A 168 -16.20 11.05 16.27
N LYS A 169 -17.51 11.17 16.50
CA LYS A 169 -18.19 10.58 17.65
C LYS A 169 -18.62 9.16 17.37
N ASN A 170 -18.32 8.25 18.30
CA ASN A 170 -18.86 6.90 18.31
C ASN A 170 -20.38 6.95 18.54
N ILE A 171 -21.16 6.37 17.63
CA ILE A 171 -22.63 6.26 17.71
C ILE A 171 -23.12 4.80 17.84
N GLY A 172 -22.23 3.86 18.17
CA GLY A 172 -22.52 2.45 18.35
C GLY A 172 -22.83 1.73 17.02
N ASP A 173 -23.80 0.82 17.05
CA ASP A 173 -24.28 0.08 15.87
C ASP A 173 -25.13 0.94 14.92
N GLY A 174 -25.40 2.20 15.29
CA GLY A 174 -26.24 3.12 14.52
C GLY A 174 -27.67 2.60 14.29
N HIS A 175 -28.13 1.59 15.05
CA HIS A 175 -29.36 0.83 14.80
C HIS A 175 -29.43 0.22 13.38
N THR A 176 -28.29 -0.20 12.84
CA THR A 176 -28.13 -0.77 11.50
C THR A 176 -27.32 -2.08 11.55
N ASP A 177 -27.10 -2.72 10.40
CA ASP A 177 -26.20 -3.87 10.24
C ASP A 177 -24.72 -3.44 10.36
N SER A 178 -24.34 -2.84 11.50
CA SER A 178 -22.98 -2.39 11.78
C SER A 178 -22.51 -2.85 13.16
N TYR A 179 -21.23 -3.21 13.26
CA TYR A 179 -20.56 -3.47 14.52
C TYR A 179 -20.22 -2.17 15.25
N MET A 180 -19.81 -1.16 14.48
CA MET A 180 -19.43 0.14 15.00
C MET A 180 -19.53 1.22 13.92
N THR A 181 -20.09 2.37 14.28
CA THR A 181 -20.16 3.55 13.42
C THR A 181 -19.69 4.79 14.16
N TYR A 182 -18.89 5.60 13.47
CA TYR A 182 -18.46 6.93 13.89
C TYR A 182 -19.03 7.98 12.94
N ARG A 183 -19.64 9.02 13.49
CA ARG A 183 -20.19 10.15 12.74
C ARG A 183 -19.34 11.39 12.99
N ASN A 184 -19.03 12.13 11.93
CA ASN A 184 -18.39 13.42 12.08
C ASN A 184 -19.34 14.43 12.77
N GLU A 185 -18.83 15.22 13.72
CA GLU A 185 -19.64 16.15 14.51
C GLU A 185 -20.24 17.29 13.70
N ASP A 186 -19.51 17.79 12.70
CA ASP A 186 -19.89 18.95 11.92
C ASP A 186 -20.68 18.57 10.66
N TYR A 187 -20.61 17.30 10.24
CA TYR A 187 -21.19 16.81 8.99
C TYR A 187 -22.00 15.53 9.19
N ASP A 188 -23.32 15.69 9.32
CA ASP A 188 -24.30 14.61 9.57
C ASP A 188 -24.35 13.49 8.51
N LYS A 189 -23.67 13.64 7.37
CA LYS A 189 -23.62 12.62 6.30
C LYS A 189 -22.24 11.97 6.13
N LEU A 190 -21.28 12.34 6.97
CA LEU A 190 -19.91 11.85 6.92
C LEU A 190 -19.71 10.81 8.03
N TYR A 191 -19.61 9.55 7.61
CA TYR A 191 -19.53 8.39 8.51
C TYR A 191 -18.34 7.51 8.20
N ILE A 192 -17.83 6.84 9.23
CA ILE A 192 -16.92 5.69 9.14
C ILE A 192 -17.59 4.53 9.86
N SER A 193 -17.76 3.40 9.18
CA SER A 193 -18.48 2.25 9.74
C SER A 193 -17.75 0.94 9.49
N PHE A 194 -17.82 0.05 10.48
CA PHE A 194 -17.58 -1.37 10.36
C PHE A 194 -18.93 -2.07 10.19
N LEU A 195 -19.30 -2.38 8.97
CA LEU A 195 -20.55 -3.03 8.63
C LEU A 195 -20.42 -4.55 8.70
N ILE A 196 -21.54 -5.22 8.95
CA ILE A 196 -21.64 -6.68 8.88
C ILE A 196 -21.63 -7.06 7.41
N GLY A 197 -20.57 -7.73 6.97
CA GLY A 197 -20.46 -8.25 5.62
C GLY A 197 -21.05 -9.66 5.51
N ASP A 198 -21.32 -10.09 4.29
CA ASP A 198 -21.90 -11.40 3.99
C ASP A 198 -20.85 -12.46 3.61
N GLY A 199 -19.55 -12.14 3.76
CA GLY A 199 -18.45 -12.99 3.32
C GLY A 199 -18.13 -12.87 1.84
N THR A 200 -18.71 -11.90 1.13
CA THR A 200 -18.35 -11.60 -0.26
C THR A 200 -17.09 -10.72 -0.28
N ASP A 201 -15.98 -11.27 -0.77
CA ASP A 201 -14.78 -10.48 -1.07
C ASP A 201 -14.82 -10.00 -2.52
N CYS A 202 -15.18 -8.72 -2.72
CA CYS A 202 -15.24 -8.13 -4.04
C CYS A 202 -13.84 -7.69 -4.49
N THR A 203 -13.27 -8.44 -5.44
CA THR A 203 -11.90 -8.23 -5.93
C THR A 203 -11.83 -7.59 -7.33
N ASP A 204 -12.97 -7.31 -7.95
CA ASP A 204 -13.06 -6.72 -9.28
C ASP A 204 -14.24 -5.75 -9.46
N GLU A 205 -14.23 -4.98 -10.55
CA GLU A 205 -15.26 -3.96 -10.81
C GLU A 205 -16.68 -4.55 -10.94
N VAL A 206 -16.80 -5.76 -11.50
CA VAL A 206 -18.09 -6.41 -11.76
C VAL A 206 -18.73 -6.85 -10.44
N SER A 207 -17.96 -7.44 -9.55
CA SER A 207 -18.39 -7.85 -8.21
C SER A 207 -18.82 -6.64 -7.38
N ILE A 208 -18.03 -5.57 -7.33
CA ILE A 208 -18.44 -4.32 -6.65
C ILE A 208 -19.75 -3.76 -7.21
N LYS A 209 -19.85 -3.66 -8.54
CA LYS A 209 -21.05 -3.15 -9.19
C LYS A 209 -22.27 -4.00 -8.87
N ASN A 210 -22.12 -5.32 -8.82
CA ASN A 210 -23.21 -6.24 -8.50
C ASN A 210 -23.62 -6.18 -7.03
N HIS A 211 -22.63 -6.16 -6.11
CA HIS A 211 -22.84 -6.11 -4.66
C HIS A 211 -23.62 -4.87 -4.25
N TYR A 212 -23.19 -3.70 -4.74
CA TYR A 212 -23.81 -2.43 -4.37
C TYR A 212 -24.88 -1.93 -5.35
N LYS A 213 -25.27 -2.70 -6.37
CA LYS A 213 -26.25 -2.27 -7.40
C LYS A 213 -27.57 -1.77 -6.82
N LYS A 214 -28.02 -2.39 -5.72
CA LYS A 214 -29.29 -2.04 -5.05
C LYS A 214 -29.19 -0.77 -4.23
N ILE A 215 -27.98 -0.43 -3.77
CA ILE A 215 -27.70 0.72 -2.90
C ILE A 215 -27.36 1.94 -3.74
N TYR A 216 -26.43 1.79 -4.69
CA TYR A 216 -26.00 2.85 -5.58
C TYR A 216 -26.52 2.61 -6.99
N LYS A 217 -27.40 3.51 -7.45
CA LYS A 217 -27.95 3.47 -8.82
C LYS A 217 -26.87 3.65 -9.88
N GLN A 218 -25.86 4.48 -9.59
CA GLN A 218 -24.74 4.76 -10.46
C GLN A 218 -23.44 4.76 -9.66
N MET A 219 -22.46 4.02 -10.16
CA MET A 219 -21.08 3.97 -9.67
C MET A 219 -20.13 4.26 -10.83
N SER A 220 -19.12 5.08 -10.61
CA SER A 220 -18.12 5.44 -11.60
C SER A 220 -16.74 5.57 -10.96
N ASN A 221 -15.68 5.59 -11.80
CA ASN A 221 -14.29 5.71 -11.35
C ASN A 221 -13.90 4.70 -10.26
N ILE A 222 -14.34 3.45 -10.42
CA ILE A 222 -14.01 2.37 -9.50
C ILE A 222 -12.51 2.05 -9.64
N LYS A 223 -11.77 2.22 -8.55
CA LYS A 223 -10.33 2.00 -8.48
C LYS A 223 -10.02 1.08 -7.30
N PHE A 224 -9.28 0.02 -7.57
CA PHE A 224 -8.76 -0.87 -6.55
C PHE A 224 -7.39 -0.39 -6.14
N GLU A 225 -7.23 -0.10 -4.86
CA GLU A 225 -5.99 0.37 -4.27
C GLU A 225 -5.51 -0.61 -3.21
N SER A 226 -4.19 -0.71 -3.07
CA SER A 226 -3.54 -1.58 -2.10
C SER A 226 -2.42 -0.80 -1.44
N LYS A 227 -2.42 -0.79 -0.11
CA LYS A 227 -1.37 -0.15 0.68
C LYS A 227 -1.19 -0.89 2.01
N CYS A 228 0.06 -1.14 2.38
CA CYS A 228 0.41 -1.86 3.63
C CYS A 228 -0.31 -3.23 3.77
N ASN A 229 -0.46 -3.98 2.67
CA ASN A 229 -1.18 -5.26 2.63
C ASN A 229 -2.68 -5.15 3.00
N LYS A 230 -3.26 -3.95 2.93
CA LYS A 230 -4.70 -3.72 3.03
C LYS A 230 -5.19 -3.23 1.68
N LYS A 231 -6.26 -3.84 1.18
CA LYS A 231 -6.90 -3.48 -0.08
C LYS A 231 -8.14 -2.66 0.22
N TYR A 232 -8.37 -1.63 -0.57
CA TYR A 232 -9.62 -0.90 -0.53
C TYR A 232 -10.01 -0.53 -1.95
N VAL A 233 -11.31 -0.36 -2.17
CA VAL A 233 -11.86 0.17 -3.39
C VAL A 233 -12.33 1.58 -3.15
N HIS A 234 -12.07 2.42 -4.14
CA HIS A 234 -12.47 3.80 -4.19
C HIS A 234 -13.41 3.99 -5.37
N PHE A 235 -14.58 4.58 -5.17
CA PHE A 235 -15.50 4.87 -6.27
C PHE A 235 -16.40 6.07 -5.99
N LEU A 236 -16.93 6.63 -7.07
CA LEU A 236 -17.82 7.79 -7.04
C LEU A 236 -19.27 7.36 -7.22
N THR A 237 -20.14 7.97 -6.43
CA THR A 237 -21.60 7.82 -6.49
C THR A 237 -22.26 9.17 -6.78
N GLU A 238 -23.58 9.19 -6.92
CA GLU A 238 -24.37 10.43 -7.05
C GLU A 238 -24.29 11.34 -5.81
N ASN A 239 -24.04 10.77 -4.62
CA ASN A 239 -24.11 11.49 -3.35
C ASN A 239 -22.74 11.83 -2.76
N GLY A 240 -21.68 11.17 -3.23
CA GLY A 240 -20.36 11.33 -2.67
C GLY A 240 -19.37 10.28 -3.14
N GLU A 241 -18.19 10.37 -2.54
CA GLU A 241 -17.06 9.48 -2.72
C GLU A 241 -17.10 8.36 -1.67
N VAL A 242 -16.91 7.12 -2.11
CA VAL A 242 -16.96 5.94 -1.23
C VAL A 242 -15.59 5.28 -1.17
N LEU A 243 -15.13 5.01 0.05
CA LEU A 243 -13.98 4.17 0.34
C LEU A 243 -14.47 2.92 1.09
N LEU A 244 -14.04 1.76 0.62
CA LEU A 244 -14.50 0.49 1.16
C LEU A 244 -13.36 -0.54 1.19
N SER A 245 -13.26 -1.29 2.28
CA SER A 245 -12.33 -2.41 2.42
C SER A 245 -13.09 -3.62 2.94
N PHE A 246 -12.84 -4.78 2.32
CA PHE A 246 -13.31 -6.07 2.83
C PHE A 246 -12.27 -6.60 3.81
N ILE A 247 -12.71 -6.96 5.01
CA ILE A 247 -11.89 -7.46 6.10
C ILE A 247 -12.40 -8.84 6.45
N ASP A 248 -11.47 -9.73 6.82
CA ASP A 248 -11.78 -11.12 7.16
C ASP A 248 -12.61 -11.81 6.07
N ASN A 249 -12.07 -11.83 4.84
CA ASN A 249 -12.75 -12.41 3.67
C ASN A 249 -14.15 -11.83 3.40
N GLY A 250 -14.39 -10.57 3.75
CA GLY A 250 -15.66 -9.90 3.50
C GLY A 250 -16.74 -10.12 4.56
N TYR A 251 -16.42 -10.72 5.71
CA TYR A 251 -17.35 -10.77 6.86
C TYR A 251 -17.45 -9.44 7.62
N VAL A 252 -16.49 -8.55 7.39
CA VAL A 252 -16.55 -7.16 7.87
C VAL A 252 -16.25 -6.22 6.71
N GLU A 253 -17.14 -5.27 6.47
CA GLU A 253 -16.95 -4.21 5.48
C GLU A 253 -16.56 -2.91 6.21
N PHE A 254 -15.35 -2.40 5.97
CA PHE A 254 -14.92 -1.11 6.52
C PHE A 254 -15.15 0.01 5.51
N PHE A 255 -16.09 0.89 5.82
CA PHE A 255 -16.76 1.78 4.88
C PHE A 255 -16.66 3.24 5.32
N MET A 256 -16.48 4.14 4.36
CA MET A 256 -16.69 5.58 4.51
C MET A 256 -17.41 6.14 3.28
N CYS A 257 -18.35 7.05 3.50
CA CYS A 257 -18.93 7.89 2.45
C CYS A 257 -18.65 9.36 2.75
N ILE A 258 -18.04 10.05 1.79
CA ILE A 258 -17.66 11.46 1.86
C ILE A 258 -18.58 12.27 0.94
N PRO A 259 -19.52 13.06 1.49
CA PRO A 259 -20.42 13.86 0.67
C PRO A 259 -19.68 14.94 -0.14
N TYR A 260 -20.11 15.20 -1.38
CA TYR A 260 -19.47 16.25 -2.20
C TYR A 260 -19.67 17.67 -1.67
N ASN A 261 -20.69 17.90 -0.83
CA ASN A 261 -21.09 19.20 -0.34
C ASN A 261 -20.36 19.62 0.96
N ILE A 262 -19.23 18.99 1.29
CA ILE A 262 -18.37 19.39 2.41
C ILE A 262 -17.05 20.00 1.89
N GLU A 263 -16.32 20.70 2.75
CA GLU A 263 -15.08 21.39 2.38
C GLU A 263 -13.99 20.41 1.88
N ARG A 264 -13.28 20.78 0.81
CA ARG A 264 -12.20 19.94 0.24
C ARG A 264 -11.11 19.58 1.25
N LYS A 265 -10.84 20.46 2.22
CA LYS A 265 -9.88 20.18 3.29
C LYS A 265 -10.37 19.01 4.15
N VAL A 266 -11.64 19.07 4.58
CA VAL A 266 -12.28 18.01 5.36
C VAL A 266 -12.34 16.71 4.57
N GLN A 267 -12.66 16.74 3.27
CA GLN A 267 -12.64 15.53 2.42
C GLN A 267 -11.27 14.83 2.47
N LYS A 268 -10.17 15.59 2.34
CA LYS A 268 -8.81 15.04 2.41
C LYS A 268 -8.49 14.48 3.79
N GLU A 269 -8.83 15.20 4.85
CA GLU A 269 -8.62 14.78 6.23
C GLU A 269 -9.44 13.51 6.56
N SER A 270 -10.66 13.38 6.02
CA SER A 270 -11.49 12.18 6.13
C SER A 270 -10.85 10.97 5.45
N ILE A 271 -10.32 11.12 4.24
CA ILE A 271 -9.60 10.04 3.55
C ILE A 271 -8.37 9.61 4.37
N GLU A 272 -7.59 10.57 4.87
CA GLU A 272 -6.44 10.28 5.75
C GLU A 272 -6.87 9.54 7.02
N GLN A 273 -8.00 9.94 7.62
CA GLN A 273 -8.56 9.30 8.80
C GLN A 273 -9.04 7.87 8.51
N TYR A 274 -9.71 7.63 7.38
CA TYR A 274 -10.11 6.30 6.92
C TYR A 274 -8.90 5.39 6.77
N LEU A 275 -7.86 5.85 6.06
CA LEU A 275 -6.65 5.07 5.82
C LEU A 275 -5.88 4.79 7.11
N LYS A 276 -5.82 5.77 8.02
CA LYS A 276 -5.22 5.59 9.36
C LYS A 276 -5.96 4.49 10.13
N MET A 277 -7.29 4.47 10.09
CA MET A 277 -8.05 3.39 10.74
C MET A 277 -7.80 2.06 10.02
N LEU A 278 -7.96 2.00 8.70
CA LEU A 278 -7.81 0.78 7.90
C LEU A 278 -6.47 0.08 8.16
N PHE A 279 -5.36 0.80 8.12
CA PHE A 279 -4.04 0.18 8.30
C PHE A 279 -3.72 -0.17 9.77
N SER A 280 -4.52 0.31 10.73
CA SER A 280 -4.41 -0.08 12.14
C SER A 280 -5.13 -1.40 12.45
N ILE A 281 -6.01 -1.86 11.56
CA ILE A 281 -6.91 -2.99 11.82
C ILE A 281 -6.12 -4.29 11.96
N LYS A 282 -6.28 -4.94 13.12
CA LYS A 282 -5.79 -6.28 13.42
C LYS A 282 -6.97 -7.22 13.67
N ILE A 283 -6.78 -8.47 13.27
CA ILE A 283 -7.74 -9.56 13.42
C ILE A 283 -7.07 -10.62 14.28
N GLU A 284 -7.73 -11.01 15.35
CA GLU A 284 -7.26 -12.03 16.28
C GLU A 284 -8.32 -13.12 16.43
N ASP A 285 -7.86 -14.37 16.52
CA ASP A 285 -8.69 -15.49 16.95
C ASP A 285 -8.94 -15.37 18.46
N LYS A 286 -10.14 -15.74 18.89
CA LYS A 286 -10.52 -15.78 20.30
C LYS A 286 -9.81 -16.89 21.07
#